data_AF-A6TL67-F1
#
_entry.id   AF-A6TL67-F1
#
_cell.length_a   1.000
_cell.length_b   1.000
_cell.length_c   1.000
_cell.angle_alpha   90.00
_cell.angle_beta   90.00
_cell.angle_gamma   90.00
#
_symmetry.space_group_name_H-M   'P 1'
#
loop_
_entity.id
_entity.type
_entity.pdbx_description
1 polymer ?
#
loop_
_entity_poly.entity_id
_entity_poly.type
_entity_poly.pdbx_seq_one_letter_code
_entity_poly.pdbx_strand_id
1 'polypeptide(L)'
;MKRIFIILSIVLLVITLGACAQRTVEEPPTDDPNNGDVVVDPDPQGETQLVTLYFMNQEYVLTGDADLDMVIPVEREVIFGEKPLEEVVVAELQKAPEDEDLTTVLENISVLSVERVDEIAYVNLSSENLSGGSMTEVGLLQQVIMTLTELENVEQVQFLVDGSKRESLMGHFLIEEPIGREDMGQ
;
A
#
# COMPACT_ATOMS: atom_id res chain seq x y z
N MET A 1 69.90 2.66 19.21
CA MET A 1 68.61 2.80 18.51
C MET A 1 67.40 2.15 19.21
N LYS A 2 67.54 1.41 20.34
CA LYS A 2 66.36 0.90 21.10
C LYS A 2 65.85 1.85 22.20
N ARG A 3 66.70 2.76 22.71
CA ARG A 3 66.33 3.76 23.74
C ARG A 3 65.63 5.00 23.16
N ILE A 4 65.82 5.29 21.88
CA ILE A 4 65.14 6.39 21.17
C ILE A 4 63.68 6.02 20.84
N PHE A 5 63.41 4.75 20.54
CA PHE A 5 62.05 4.27 20.30
C PHE A 5 61.17 4.30 21.57
N ILE A 6 61.74 4.02 22.75
CA ILE A 6 60.98 4.02 24.02
C ILE A 6 60.57 5.45 24.43
N ILE A 7 61.40 6.45 24.15
CA ILE A 7 61.09 7.86 24.45
C ILE A 7 60.03 8.41 23.47
N LEU A 8 60.05 7.97 22.21
CA LEU A 8 59.04 8.37 21.21
C LEU A 8 57.64 7.80 21.53
N SER A 9 57.57 6.62 22.13
CA SER A 9 56.30 6.00 22.55
C SER A 9 55.70 6.56 23.84
N ILE A 10 56.50 7.21 24.71
CA ILE A 10 55.99 7.82 25.95
C ILE A 10 55.50 9.26 25.72
N VAL A 11 56.05 9.96 24.73
CA VAL A 11 55.60 11.34 24.37
C VAL A 11 54.29 11.33 23.58
N LEU A 12 53.93 10.24 22.90
CA LEU A 12 52.68 10.12 22.15
C LEU A 12 51.45 9.83 23.04
N LEU A 13 51.65 9.43 24.31
CA LEU A 13 50.55 9.09 25.23
C LEU A 13 50.04 10.30 26.07
N VAL A 14 50.63 11.50 25.90
CA VAL A 14 50.34 12.66 26.77
C VAL A 14 49.56 13.77 26.04
N ILE A 15 49.13 13.58 24.79
CA ILE A 15 48.50 14.64 23.96
C ILE A 15 46.99 14.45 23.72
N THR A 16 46.29 13.53 24.42
CA THR A 16 44.83 13.37 24.23
C THR A 16 43.97 13.72 25.46
N LEU A 17 44.49 14.47 26.43
CA LEU A 17 43.69 15.03 27.52
C LEU A 17 43.86 16.56 27.57
N GLY A 18 42.87 17.25 27.03
CA GLY A 18 42.77 18.72 26.95
C GLY A 18 41.80 19.13 25.85
N ALA A 19 40.52 18.80 25.98
CA ALA A 19 39.50 19.71 26.53
C ALA A 19 39.29 20.97 25.68
N CYS A 20 38.19 21.00 24.92
CA CYS A 20 37.46 22.23 24.58
C CYS A 20 36.00 21.93 24.22
N ALA A 21 35.10 22.52 25.02
CA ALA A 21 33.79 23.06 24.67
C ALA A 21 32.67 22.08 24.25
N GLN A 22 32.03 21.50 25.27
CA GLN A 22 30.63 21.12 25.21
C GLN A 22 29.79 22.38 24.97
N ARG A 23 29.04 22.44 23.87
CA ARG A 23 27.93 23.40 23.76
C ARG A 23 26.82 22.89 24.67
N THR A 24 26.76 23.41 25.88
CA THR A 24 25.54 23.40 26.67
C THR A 24 24.56 24.30 25.92
N VAL A 25 23.58 23.70 25.26
CA VAL A 25 22.36 24.43 24.91
C VAL A 25 21.68 24.67 26.25
N GLU A 26 21.71 25.92 26.72
CA GLU A 26 20.92 26.34 27.86
C GLU A 26 19.44 26.18 27.47
N GLU A 27 18.76 25.23 28.11
CA GLU A 27 17.30 25.26 28.18
C GLU A 27 16.89 26.53 28.96
N PRO A 28 15.90 27.30 28.47
CA PRO A 28 15.40 28.45 29.21
C PRO A 28 14.67 27.95 30.47
N PRO A 29 14.71 28.70 31.59
CA PRO A 29 13.97 28.30 32.78
C PRO A 29 12.50 28.62 32.58
N THR A 30 11.64 27.60 32.62
CA THR A 30 10.22 27.78 32.90
C THR A 30 9.79 26.79 33.98
N ASP A 31 9.89 27.23 35.23
CA ASP A 31 8.97 26.78 36.28
C ASP A 31 7.58 27.34 35.95
N ASP A 32 6.71 26.51 35.37
CA ASP A 32 5.25 26.72 35.41
C ASP A 32 4.56 25.37 35.69
N PRO A 33 3.84 25.22 36.82
CA PRO A 33 3.10 24.03 37.17
C PRO A 33 1.77 23.99 36.41
N ASN A 34 1.81 23.67 35.12
CA ASN A 34 0.59 23.33 34.41
C ASN A 34 0.83 22.16 33.46
N ASN A 35 0.37 21.00 33.90
CA ASN A 35 0.30 19.73 33.18
C ASN A 35 -0.53 19.88 31.90
N GLY A 36 0.11 20.33 30.83
CA GLY A 36 -0.40 20.18 29.47
C GLY A 36 0.20 18.91 28.89
N ASP A 37 -0.66 17.92 28.61
CA ASP A 37 -0.31 16.76 27.80
C ASP A 37 0.45 17.23 26.56
N VAL A 38 1.75 16.95 26.51
CA VAL A 38 2.47 16.95 25.23
C VAL A 38 1.96 15.74 24.50
N VAL A 39 0.96 15.95 23.64
CA VAL A 39 0.54 14.98 22.64
C VAL A 39 1.73 14.82 21.69
N VAL A 40 2.60 13.86 22.00
CA VAL A 40 3.56 13.32 21.04
C VAL A 40 2.70 12.60 20.02
N ASP A 41 2.44 13.27 18.90
CA ASP A 41 1.82 12.62 17.74
C ASP A 41 2.76 11.49 17.31
N PRO A 42 2.35 10.21 17.39
CA PRO A 42 3.21 9.13 16.95
C PRO A 42 3.41 9.28 15.44
N ASP A 43 4.62 9.68 15.04
CA ASP A 43 5.07 9.63 13.65
C ASP A 43 4.75 8.23 13.09
N PRO A 44 3.89 8.12 12.06
CA PRO A 44 3.47 6.83 11.56
C PRO A 44 4.71 6.06 11.09
N GLN A 45 4.94 4.88 11.67
CA GLN A 45 6.01 3.99 11.25
C GLN A 45 5.62 3.37 9.90
N GLY A 46 5.98 4.03 8.80
CA GLY A 46 5.69 3.56 7.46
C GLY A 46 6.14 4.53 6.37
N GLU A 47 6.12 4.05 5.14
CA GLU A 47 6.30 4.84 3.94
C GLU A 47 4.92 5.34 3.46
N THR A 48 4.86 6.61 3.09
CA THR A 48 3.66 7.23 2.53
C THR A 48 3.74 7.24 1.01
N GLN A 49 2.69 6.79 0.33
CA GLN A 49 2.60 6.81 -1.12
C GLN A 49 1.21 7.26 -1.60
N LEU A 50 1.19 8.10 -2.63
CA LEU A 50 -0.03 8.41 -3.37
C LEU A 50 -0.29 7.27 -4.37
N VAL A 51 -1.46 6.64 -4.27
CA VAL A 51 -1.88 5.53 -5.13
C VAL A 51 -3.19 5.88 -5.82
N THR A 52 -3.47 5.24 -6.95
CA THR A 52 -4.72 5.41 -7.69
C THR A 52 -5.60 4.18 -7.52
N LEU A 53 -6.80 4.37 -6.97
CA LEU A 53 -7.81 3.34 -6.76
C LEU A 53 -8.90 3.49 -7.81
N TYR A 54 -9.32 2.40 -8.45
CA TYR A 54 -10.39 2.42 -9.45
C TYR A 54 -11.71 1.93 -8.83
N PHE A 55 -12.68 2.84 -8.72
CA PHE A 55 -14.02 2.54 -8.23
C PHE A 55 -15.01 2.45 -9.38
N MET A 56 -16.07 1.65 -9.24
CA MET A 56 -17.10 1.59 -10.26
C MET A 56 -17.90 2.88 -10.31
N ASN A 57 -18.19 3.36 -11.52
CA ASN A 57 -19.11 4.46 -11.77
C ASN A 57 -20.56 4.02 -11.52
N GLN A 58 -21.22 4.60 -10.52
CA GLN A 58 -22.58 4.23 -10.14
C GLN A 58 -23.60 4.50 -11.25
N GLU A 59 -23.40 5.55 -12.06
CA GLU A 59 -24.27 5.86 -13.21
C GLU A 59 -24.13 4.80 -14.31
N TYR A 60 -22.90 4.38 -14.63
CA TYR A 60 -22.65 3.27 -15.56
C TYR A 60 -23.35 1.98 -15.08
N VAL A 61 -23.22 1.66 -13.78
CA VAL A 61 -23.85 0.47 -13.19
C VAL A 61 -25.38 0.49 -13.32
N LEU A 62 -26.01 1.66 -13.16
CA LEU A 62 -27.47 1.81 -13.21
C LEU A 62 -28.02 1.85 -14.62
N THR A 63 -27.30 2.46 -15.55
CA THR A 63 -27.78 2.79 -16.90
C THR A 63 -27.26 1.84 -17.97
N GLY A 64 -26.06 1.29 -17.79
CA GLY A 64 -25.32 0.58 -18.82
C GLY A 64 -24.93 1.46 -20.00
N ASP A 65 -24.84 2.79 -19.81
CA ASP A 65 -24.45 3.71 -20.87
C ASP A 65 -22.99 3.49 -21.25
N ALA A 66 -22.77 3.06 -22.49
CA ALA A 66 -21.44 2.75 -23.03
C ALA A 66 -20.59 4.01 -23.32
N ASP A 67 -21.18 5.20 -23.24
CA ASP A 67 -20.45 6.46 -23.34
C ASP A 67 -19.81 6.86 -21.99
N LEU A 68 -20.11 6.15 -20.90
CA LEU A 68 -19.51 6.34 -19.58
C LEU A 68 -18.39 5.33 -19.31
N ASP A 69 -17.35 5.76 -18.61
CA ASP A 69 -16.33 4.85 -18.08
C ASP A 69 -16.93 3.97 -16.98
N MET A 70 -16.67 2.66 -17.05
CA MET A 70 -17.14 1.71 -16.03
C MET A 70 -16.47 1.93 -14.68
N VAL A 71 -15.19 2.34 -14.68
CA VAL A 71 -14.41 2.62 -13.48
C VAL A 71 -13.78 4.01 -13.54
N ILE A 72 -13.75 4.69 -12.40
CA ILE A 72 -13.21 6.05 -12.23
C ILE A 72 -12.01 5.99 -11.28
N PRO A 73 -10.85 6.59 -11.66
CA PRO A 73 -9.67 6.65 -10.80
C PRO A 73 -9.86 7.68 -9.67
N VAL A 74 -9.43 7.32 -8.47
CA VAL A 74 -9.42 8.16 -7.27
C VAL A 74 -8.05 8.07 -6.62
N GLU A 75 -7.38 9.20 -6.42
CA GLU A 75 -6.10 9.25 -5.72
C GLU A 75 -6.31 9.11 -4.20
N ARG A 76 -5.45 8.31 -3.56
CA ARG A 76 -5.45 8.11 -2.10
C ARG A 76 -4.03 8.09 -1.58
N GLU A 77 -3.79 8.83 -0.50
CA GLU A 77 -2.55 8.67 0.26
C GLU A 77 -2.68 7.44 1.17
N VAL A 78 -1.71 6.53 1.09
CA VAL A 78 -1.65 5.32 1.92
C VAL A 78 -0.33 5.26 2.66
N ILE A 79 -0.35 4.64 3.84
CA ILE A 79 0.84 4.38 4.65
C ILE A 79 1.05 2.86 4.69
N PHE A 80 2.23 2.40 4.29
CA PHE A 80 2.59 0.98 4.23
C PHE A 80 3.96 0.72 4.88
N GLY A 81 4.30 -0.54 5.13
CA GLY A 81 5.58 -0.91 5.75
C GLY A 81 5.49 -2.22 6.52
N GLU A 82 4.52 -2.35 7.44
CA GLU A 82 4.23 -3.65 8.08
C GLU A 82 3.65 -4.66 7.08
N LYS A 83 2.80 -4.16 6.18
CA LYS A 83 2.19 -4.90 5.08
C LYS A 83 2.74 -4.41 3.75
N PRO A 84 2.82 -5.30 2.73
CA PRO A 84 3.20 -4.91 1.38
C PRO A 84 2.17 -3.92 0.81
N LEU A 85 2.63 -3.03 -0.08
CA LEU A 85 1.81 -1.97 -0.66
C LEU A 85 0.58 -2.52 -1.38
N GLU A 86 0.73 -3.62 -2.11
CA GLU A 86 -0.32 -4.29 -2.86
C GLU A 86 -1.49 -4.73 -1.96
N GLU A 87 -1.18 -5.24 -0.76
CA GLU A 87 -2.19 -5.63 0.22
C GLU A 87 -2.89 -4.39 0.80
N VAL A 88 -2.14 -3.34 1.13
CA VAL A 88 -2.70 -2.08 1.63
C VAL A 88 -3.64 -1.45 0.62
N VAL A 89 -3.24 -1.40 -0.65
CA VAL A 89 -4.02 -0.83 -1.75
C VAL A 89 -5.35 -1.57 -1.96
N VAL A 90 -5.34 -2.91 -1.96
CA VAL A 90 -6.57 -3.70 -2.06
C VAL A 90 -7.44 -3.56 -0.80
N ALA A 91 -6.84 -3.38 0.38
CA ALA A 91 -7.58 -3.07 1.60
C ALA A 91 -8.25 -1.70 1.55
N GLU A 92 -7.61 -0.67 0.97
CA GLU A 92 -8.25 0.62 0.72
C GLU A 92 -9.37 0.52 -0.31
N LEU A 93 -9.20 -0.29 -1.35
CA LEU A 93 -10.21 -0.51 -2.40
C LEU A 93 -11.47 -1.25 -1.88
N GLN A 94 -11.34 -2.05 -0.82
CA GLN A 94 -12.48 -2.69 -0.12
C GLN A 94 -13.32 -1.69 0.67
N LYS A 95 -12.81 -0.51 1.01
CA LYS A 95 -13.58 0.51 1.73
C LYS A 95 -14.56 1.18 0.78
N ALA A 96 -15.76 1.49 1.28
CA ALA A 96 -16.70 2.30 0.54
C ALA A 96 -16.04 3.64 0.11
N PRO A 97 -16.19 4.06 -1.16
CA PRO A 97 -15.68 5.35 -1.59
C PRO A 97 -16.40 6.50 -0.89
N GLU A 98 -15.72 7.64 -0.77
CA GLU A 98 -16.29 8.85 -0.15
C GLU A 98 -17.33 9.53 -1.06
N ASP A 99 -17.20 9.35 -2.37
CA ASP A 99 -18.11 9.87 -3.37
C ASP A 99 -19.31 8.92 -3.53
N GLU A 100 -20.52 9.46 -3.37
CA GLU A 100 -21.78 8.70 -3.47
C GLU A 100 -22.08 8.23 -4.91
N ASP A 101 -21.43 8.84 -5.91
CA ASP A 101 -21.54 8.44 -7.33
C ASP A 101 -20.57 7.29 -7.68
N LEU A 102 -19.82 6.78 -6.70
CA LEU A 102 -18.88 5.66 -6.85
C LEU A 102 -19.30 4.47 -5.97
N THR A 103 -18.93 3.27 -6.40
CA THR A 103 -19.15 2.05 -5.62
C THR A 103 -18.00 1.06 -5.77
N THR A 104 -17.92 0.09 -4.87
CA THR A 104 -16.94 -1.01 -4.94
C THR A 104 -17.62 -2.35 -4.74
N VAL A 105 -17.34 -3.31 -5.64
CA VAL A 105 -17.82 -4.69 -5.45
C VAL A 105 -17.13 -5.36 -4.27
N LEU A 106 -15.92 -4.90 -3.93
CA LEU A 106 -15.05 -5.53 -2.94
C LEU A 106 -15.54 -5.39 -1.50
N GLU A 107 -16.45 -4.46 -1.20
CA GLU A 107 -16.93 -4.20 0.18
C GLU A 107 -17.47 -5.48 0.85
N ASN A 108 -18.07 -6.37 0.07
CA ASN A 108 -18.69 -7.61 0.56
C ASN A 108 -17.90 -8.88 0.23
N ILE A 109 -16.71 -8.73 -0.35
CA ILE A 109 -15.82 -9.84 -0.73
C ILE A 109 -14.71 -9.98 0.30
N SER A 110 -14.45 -11.20 0.74
CA SER A 110 -13.32 -11.45 1.63
C SER A 110 -12.04 -11.69 0.83
N VAL A 111 -11.11 -10.75 0.90
CA VAL A 111 -9.74 -10.91 0.40
C VAL A 111 -8.92 -11.63 1.48
N LEU A 112 -8.44 -12.83 1.16
CA LEU A 112 -7.66 -13.68 2.08
C LEU A 112 -6.19 -13.27 2.11
N SER A 113 -5.61 -12.97 0.95
CA SER A 113 -4.24 -12.48 0.82
C SER A 113 -4.02 -11.76 -0.51
N VAL A 114 -3.01 -10.88 -0.53
CA VAL A 114 -2.47 -10.28 -1.74
C VAL A 114 -0.96 -10.43 -1.68
N GLU A 115 -0.39 -11.14 -2.64
CA GLU A 115 1.06 -11.43 -2.69
C GLU A 115 1.59 -11.12 -4.08
N ARG A 116 2.76 -10.48 -4.17
CA ARG A 116 3.42 -10.27 -5.46
C ARG A 116 4.56 -11.27 -5.67
N VAL A 117 4.59 -11.89 -6.84
CA VAL A 117 5.72 -12.68 -7.32
C VAL A 117 6.10 -12.16 -8.70
N ASP A 118 7.33 -11.66 -8.82
CA ASP A 118 7.80 -10.94 -10.01
C ASP A 118 6.83 -9.80 -10.38
N GLU A 119 6.32 -9.75 -11.60
CA GLU A 119 5.41 -8.69 -12.09
C GLU A 119 3.92 -9.06 -11.91
N ILE A 120 3.61 -10.13 -11.18
CA ILE A 120 2.24 -10.64 -11.01
C ILE A 120 1.79 -10.49 -9.57
N ALA A 121 0.66 -9.80 -9.37
CA ALA A 121 -0.04 -9.77 -8.10
C ALA A 121 -1.07 -10.91 -8.01
N TYR A 122 -0.95 -11.75 -6.99
CA TYR A 122 -1.85 -12.86 -6.69
C TYR A 122 -2.87 -12.39 -5.66
N VAL A 123 -4.13 -12.29 -6.08
CA VAL A 123 -5.25 -11.87 -5.22
C VAL A 123 -6.07 -13.10 -4.88
N ASN A 124 -5.93 -13.56 -3.64
CA ASN A 124 -6.64 -14.74 -3.15
C ASN A 124 -7.93 -14.32 -2.45
N LEU A 125 -9.06 -14.75 -3.00
CA LEU A 125 -10.40 -14.45 -2.50
C LEU A 125 -10.99 -15.67 -1.80
N SER A 126 -11.81 -15.44 -0.78
CA SER A 126 -12.67 -16.47 -0.21
C SER A 126 -13.73 -16.86 -1.24
N SER A 127 -14.14 -18.13 -1.30
CA SER A 127 -15.34 -18.51 -2.05
C SER A 127 -16.64 -17.95 -1.47
N GLU A 128 -16.62 -17.46 -0.23
CA GLU A 128 -17.76 -16.80 0.39
C GLU A 128 -18.10 -15.49 -0.34
N ASN A 129 -19.39 -15.30 -0.63
CA ASN A 129 -19.95 -14.13 -1.33
C ASN A 129 -19.42 -13.91 -2.76
N LEU A 130 -18.69 -14.85 -3.36
CA LEU A 130 -18.38 -14.85 -4.80
C LEU A 130 -19.59 -15.32 -5.61
N SER A 131 -20.63 -14.48 -5.62
CA SER A 131 -21.84 -14.69 -6.39
C SER A 131 -22.34 -13.37 -6.95
N GLY A 132 -22.85 -13.37 -8.17
CA GLY A 132 -23.30 -12.16 -8.84
C GLY A 132 -23.60 -12.43 -10.31
N GLY A 133 -23.94 -11.37 -11.04
CA GLY A 133 -24.04 -11.43 -12.50
C GLY A 133 -22.74 -10.99 -13.18
N SER A 134 -22.74 -11.01 -14.51
CA SER A 134 -21.59 -10.59 -15.32
C SER A 134 -21.10 -9.17 -15.01
N MET A 135 -22.02 -8.23 -14.69
CA MET A 135 -21.67 -6.86 -14.31
C MET A 135 -20.87 -6.81 -13.00
N THR A 136 -21.26 -7.63 -12.00
CA THR A 136 -20.56 -7.71 -10.72
C THR A 136 -19.17 -8.33 -10.90
N GLU A 137 -19.08 -9.40 -11.70
CA GLU A 137 -17.81 -10.07 -11.94
C GLU A 137 -16.82 -9.18 -12.71
N VAL A 138 -17.24 -8.55 -13.81
CA VAL A 138 -16.36 -7.64 -14.57
C VAL A 138 -15.97 -6.42 -13.75
N GLY A 139 -16.89 -5.90 -12.93
CA GLY A 139 -16.60 -4.79 -12.02
C GLY A 139 -15.50 -5.13 -11.02
N LEU A 140 -15.61 -6.28 -10.36
CA LEU A 140 -14.57 -6.77 -9.44
C LEU A 140 -13.22 -6.90 -10.15
N LEU A 141 -13.20 -7.56 -11.31
CA LEU A 141 -11.98 -7.75 -12.09
C LEU A 141 -11.36 -6.40 -12.48
N GLN A 142 -12.15 -5.49 -13.05
CA GLN A 142 -11.64 -4.21 -13.56
C GLN A 142 -11.13 -3.33 -12.43
N GLN A 143 -11.86 -3.21 -11.31
CA GLN A 143 -11.40 -2.43 -10.16
C GLN A 143 -10.06 -2.92 -9.64
N VAL A 144 -9.90 -4.24 -9.45
CA VAL A 144 -8.67 -4.82 -8.90
C VAL A 144 -7.51 -4.75 -9.89
N ILE A 145 -7.73 -5.14 -11.16
CA ILE A 145 -6.70 -5.13 -12.20
C ILE A 145 -6.21 -3.71 -12.44
N MET A 146 -7.12 -2.76 -12.69
CA MET A 146 -6.75 -1.39 -12.98
C MET A 146 -6.01 -0.74 -11.81
N THR A 147 -6.43 -1.01 -10.57
CA THR A 147 -5.76 -0.49 -9.36
C THR A 147 -4.37 -1.09 -9.17
N LEU A 148 -4.24 -2.42 -9.20
CA LEU A 148 -2.96 -3.07 -8.91
C LEU A 148 -1.92 -2.80 -10.00
N THR A 149 -2.34 -2.69 -11.26
CA THR A 149 -1.44 -2.39 -12.39
C THR A 149 -1.05 -0.90 -12.49
N GLU A 150 -1.52 -0.03 -11.59
CA GLU A 150 -0.90 1.31 -11.39
C GLU A 150 0.37 1.24 -10.53
N LEU A 151 0.51 0.18 -9.74
CA LEU A 151 1.67 0.04 -8.88
C LEU A 151 2.89 -0.30 -9.72
N GLU A 152 4.02 0.34 -9.38
CA GLU A 152 5.28 0.02 -10.03
C GLU A 152 5.60 -1.48 -9.85
N ASN A 153 6.00 -2.13 -10.94
CA ASN A 153 6.37 -3.56 -10.97
C ASN A 153 5.19 -4.54 -10.80
N VAL A 154 3.95 -4.11 -11.08
CA VAL A 154 2.81 -5.01 -11.27
C VAL A 154 2.25 -4.83 -12.67
N GLU A 155 2.43 -5.83 -13.53
CA GLU A 155 1.93 -5.83 -14.90
C GLU A 155 0.62 -6.60 -15.04
N GLN A 156 0.42 -7.64 -14.20
CA GLN A 156 -0.74 -8.52 -14.29
C GLN A 156 -1.26 -8.94 -12.91
N VAL A 157 -2.53 -9.36 -12.88
CA VAL A 157 -3.17 -9.90 -11.69
C VAL A 157 -3.64 -11.34 -11.93
N GLN A 158 -3.25 -12.25 -11.05
CA GLN A 158 -3.79 -13.61 -10.99
C GLN A 158 -4.78 -13.71 -9.82
N PHE A 159 -6.03 -14.04 -10.12
CA PHE A 159 -7.02 -14.33 -9.10
C PHE A 159 -6.96 -15.79 -8.66
N LEU A 160 -7.12 -16.01 -7.36
CA LEU A 160 -7.26 -17.33 -6.75
C LEU A 160 -8.54 -17.35 -5.90
N VAL A 161 -9.12 -18.53 -5.74
CA VAL A 161 -10.24 -18.75 -4.80
C VAL A 161 -9.87 -19.87 -3.84
N ASP A 162 -9.88 -19.56 -2.55
CA ASP A 162 -9.44 -20.47 -1.48
C ASP A 162 -8.04 -21.07 -1.76
N GLY A 163 -7.13 -20.25 -2.29
CA GLY A 163 -5.76 -20.62 -2.60
C GLY A 163 -5.56 -21.43 -3.88
N SER A 164 -6.59 -21.61 -4.71
CA SER A 164 -6.51 -22.37 -5.97
C SER A 164 -6.98 -21.55 -7.17
N LYS A 165 -6.36 -21.77 -8.34
CA LYS A 165 -6.85 -21.23 -9.62
C LYS A 165 -8.28 -21.73 -9.88
N ARG A 166 -9.09 -20.89 -10.53
CA ARG A 166 -10.45 -21.22 -10.97
C ARG A 166 -10.62 -20.81 -12.43
N GLU A 167 -11.62 -21.40 -13.08
CA GLU A 167 -12.03 -20.97 -14.42
C GLU A 167 -12.60 -19.54 -14.38
N SER A 168 -13.38 -19.21 -13.35
CA SER A 168 -14.08 -17.93 -13.22
C SER A 168 -14.40 -17.65 -11.75
N LEU A 169 -14.63 -16.37 -11.40
CA LEU A 169 -15.03 -15.97 -10.04
C LEU A 169 -16.53 -16.22 -9.83
N MET A 170 -17.37 -15.93 -10.83
CA MET A 170 -18.84 -16.00 -10.72
C MET A 170 -19.53 -16.66 -11.92
N GLY A 171 -18.78 -17.17 -12.89
CA GLY A 171 -19.25 -17.95 -14.04
C GLY A 171 -19.29 -17.20 -15.38
N HIS A 172 -18.73 -15.99 -15.48
CA HIS A 172 -18.84 -15.14 -16.68
C HIS A 172 -17.52 -14.81 -17.36
N PHE A 173 -16.39 -14.79 -16.64
CA PHE A 173 -15.08 -14.40 -17.19
C PHE A 173 -14.00 -15.41 -16.87
N LEU A 174 -13.12 -15.68 -17.85
CA LEU A 174 -11.99 -16.60 -17.67
C LEU A 174 -10.88 -15.93 -16.85
N ILE A 175 -10.42 -16.59 -15.79
CA ILE A 175 -9.36 -16.10 -14.89
C ILE A 175 -8.23 -17.13 -14.66
N GLU A 176 -8.17 -18.20 -15.47
CA GLU A 176 -7.19 -19.28 -15.28
C GLU A 176 -5.75 -18.78 -15.44
N GLU A 177 -5.54 -17.72 -16.22
CA GLU A 177 -4.25 -17.08 -16.43
C GLU A 177 -4.24 -15.66 -15.87
N PRO A 178 -3.06 -15.09 -15.56
CA PRO A 178 -2.92 -13.71 -15.14
C PRO A 178 -3.47 -12.75 -16.21
N ILE A 179 -4.14 -11.69 -15.77
CA ILE A 179 -4.81 -10.72 -16.63
C ILE A 179 -4.11 -9.36 -16.48
N GLY A 180 -3.71 -8.77 -17.61
CA GLY A 180 -3.12 -7.43 -17.69
C GLY A 180 -4.17 -6.33 -17.87
N ARG A 181 -3.72 -5.07 -17.85
CA ARG A 181 -4.59 -3.90 -18.08
C ARG A 181 -5.17 -3.91 -19.51
N GLU A 182 -4.34 -4.26 -20.48
CA GLU A 182 -4.68 -4.31 -21.90
C GLU A 182 -5.75 -5.36 -22.23
N ASP A 183 -5.84 -6.43 -21.44
CA ASP A 183 -6.85 -7.47 -21.59
C ASP A 183 -8.26 -6.98 -21.21
N MET A 184 -8.34 -5.90 -20.43
CA MET A 184 -9.59 -5.25 -20.04
C MET A 184 -10.09 -4.21 -21.06
N GLY A 185 -9.39 -4.06 -22.20
CA GLY A 185 -9.79 -3.16 -23.29
C GLY A 185 -9.49 -1.68 -23.02
N GLN A 186 -8.55 -1.40 -22.11
CA GLN A 186 -8.09 -0.06 -21.72
C GLN A 186 -6.63 0.15 -22.16
#